data_AF-A0A357C487-F1
#
_entry.id   AF-A0A357C487-F1
#
_cell.length_a   1.000
_cell.length_b   1.000
_cell.length_c   1.000
_cell.angle_alpha   90.00
_cell.angle_beta   90.00
_cell.angle_gamma   90.00
#
_symmetry.space_group_name_H-M   'P 1'
#
loop_
_entity.id
_entity.type
_entity.pdbx_description
1 polymer ?
#
loop_
_entity_poly.entity_id
_entity_poly.type
_entity_poly.pdbx_seq_one_letter_code
_entity_poly.pdbx_strand_id
1 'polypeptide(L)' 'GGIKEKILAAKRAMVKTVILPFKNKAEIEILPEELYKDLNIIFTDSIEEIVDFVLVRH' A
#
# COMPACT_ATOMS: atom_id res chain seq x y z
N GLY A 1 -10.99 3.46 10.44
CA GLY A 1 -10.32 3.11 9.18
C GLY A 1 -8.88 3.59 9.15
N GLY A 2 -8.08 3.27 10.17
CA GLY A 2 -6.63 3.52 10.17
C GLY A 2 -5.88 2.65 9.15
N ILE A 3 -4.56 2.81 9.03
CA ILE A 3 -3.78 2.09 8.00
C ILE A 3 -3.89 0.56 8.20
N LYS A 4 -3.90 0.10 9.46
CA LYS A 4 -4.03 -1.32 9.81
C LYS A 4 -5.29 -1.97 9.22
N GLU A 5 -6.43 -1.28 9.28
CA GLU A 5 -7.70 -1.78 8.75
C GLU A 5 -7.66 -1.88 7.22
N LYS A 6 -7.02 -0.90 6.56
CA LYS A 6 -6.85 -0.89 5.10
C LYS A 6 -5.95 -2.02 4.61
N ILE A 7 -4.83 -2.26 5.29
CA ILE A 7 -3.91 -3.37 5.00
C ILE A 7 -4.62 -4.71 5.15
N LEU A 8 -5.38 -4.89 6.23
CA LEU A 8 -6.13 -6.13 6.46
C LEU A 8 -7.23 -6.35 5.41
N ALA A 9 -7.91 -5.27 4.99
CA ALA A 9 -8.89 -5.34 3.91
C ALA A 9 -8.25 -5.72 2.57
N ALA A 10 -7.11 -5.11 2.22
CA ALA A 10 -6.36 -5.43 1.01
C ALA A 10 -5.91 -6.90 0.99
N LYS A 11 -5.37 -7.41 2.10
CA LYS A 11 -4.97 -8.81 2.27
C LYS A 11 -6.15 -9.77 2.13
N ARG A 12 -7.30 -9.45 2.75
CA ARG A 12 -8.55 -10.24 2.61
C ARG A 12 -9.08 -10.25 1.18
N ALA A 13 -8.93 -9.15 0.47
CA ALA A 13 -9.32 -9.03 -0.93
C ALA A 13 -8.30 -9.65 -1.91
N MET A 14 -7.23 -10.28 -1.42
CA MET A 14 -6.13 -10.84 -2.22
C MET A 14 -5.51 -9.83 -3.19
N VAL A 15 -5.52 -8.54 -2.80
CA VAL A 15 -4.85 -7.48 -3.55
C VAL A 15 -3.35 -7.70 -3.44
N LYS A 16 -2.63 -7.63 -4.57
CA LYS A 16 -1.18 -7.83 -4.59
C LYS A 16 -0.39 -6.57 -4.27
N THR A 17 -0.93 -5.39 -4.60
CA THR A 17 -0.22 -4.11 -4.51
C THR A 17 -1.09 -3.06 -3.83
N VAL A 18 -0.53 -2.35 -2.85
CA VAL A 18 -1.18 -1.23 -2.15
C VAL A 18 -0.29 0.00 -2.27
N ILE A 19 -0.85 1.08 -2.81
CA ILE A 19 -0.16 2.37 -2.92
C ILE A 19 -0.60 3.26 -1.76
N LEU A 20 0.36 3.78 -0.99
CA LEU A 20 0.14 4.63 0.17
C LEU A 20 0.93 5.94 0.09
N PRO A 21 0.44 7.02 0.70
CA PRO A 21 1.23 8.24 0.88
C PRO A 21 2.52 7.98 1.66
N PHE A 22 3.61 8.66 1.30
CA PHE A 22 4.91 8.52 2.00
C PHE A 22 4.81 8.79 3.51
N LYS A 23 3.95 9.75 3.92
CA LYS A 23 3.66 10.04 5.34
C LYS A 23 3.13 8.84 6.14
N ASN A 24 2.60 7.81 5.48
CA ASN A 24 2.11 6.60 6.14
C ASN A 24 3.19 5.53 6.34
N LYS A 25 4.41 5.73 5.82
CA LYS A 25 5.50 4.76 5.93
C LYS A 25 5.84 4.44 7.39
N ALA A 26 5.99 5.46 8.24
CA ALA A 26 6.28 5.27 9.65
C ALA A 26 5.19 4.47 10.39
N GLU A 27 3.92 4.63 10.00
CA GLU A 27 2.80 3.87 10.59
C GLU A 27 2.80 2.41 10.12
N ILE A 28 3.29 2.12 8.91
CA ILE A 28 3.43 0.74 8.40
C ILE A 28 4.63 0.04 9.02
N GLU A 29 5.77 0.71 9.17
CA GLU A 29 7.02 0.12 9.70
C GLU A 29 6.88 -0.33 11.15
N ILE A 30 5.98 0.27 11.94
CA ILE A 30 5.67 -0.16 13.30
C ILE A 30 4.67 -1.33 13.38
N LEU A 31 4.01 -1.69 12.26
CA LEU A 31 3.09 -2.82 12.25
C LEU A 31 3.85 -4.15 12.19
N PRO A 32 3.27 -5.24 12.74
CA PRO A 32 3.82 -6.57 12.55
C PRO A 32 3.92 -6.92 11.07
N GLU A 33 5.10 -7.38 10.63
CA GLU A 33 5.40 -7.74 9.24
C GLU A 33 4.37 -8.72 8.67
N GLU A 34 3.87 -9.66 9.48
CA GLU A 34 2.84 -10.63 9.09
C GLU A 34 1.56 -10.02 8.52
N LEU A 35 1.26 -8.76 8.84
CA LEU A 35 0.09 -8.05 8.32
C LEU A 35 0.27 -7.62 6.86
N TYR A 36 1.50 -7.32 6.44
CA TYR A 36 1.78 -6.76 5.12
C TYR A 36 2.81 -7.54 4.28
N LYS A 37 3.42 -8.61 4.80
CA LYS A 37 4.44 -9.41 4.09
C LYS A 37 4.00 -9.95 2.72
N ASP A 38 2.71 -10.18 2.54
CA ASP A 38 2.13 -10.72 1.31
C ASP A 38 1.64 -9.62 0.35
N LEU A 39 1.87 -8.34 0.70
CA LEU A 39 1.47 -7.17 -0.07
C LEU A 39 2.72 -6.44 -0.58
N ASN A 40 2.71 -6.07 -1.84
CA ASN A 40 3.66 -5.09 -2.36
C ASN A 40 3.18 -3.68 -1.98
N ILE A 41 3.82 -3.05 -1.00
CA ILE A 41 3.48 -1.69 -0.59
C ILE A 41 4.37 -0.68 -1.31
N ILE A 42 3.77 0.21 -2.07
CA ILE A 42 4.43 1.31 -2.76
C ILE A 42 4.11 2.60 -2.01
N PHE A 43 5.14 3.36 -1.65
CA PHE A 43 4.98 4.68 -1.03
C PHE A 43 5.29 5.77 -2.05
N THR A 44 4.44 6.79 -2.12
CA THR A 44 4.64 7.95 -3.00
C THR A 44 4.08 9.21 -2.35
N ASP A 45 4.65 10.36 -2.70
CA ASP A 45 4.17 11.70 -2.34
C ASP A 45 3.51 12.42 -3.54
N SER A 46 3.54 11.82 -4.72
CA SER A 46 3.13 12.44 -5.98
C SER A 46 2.00 11.68 -6.68
N ILE A 47 0.96 12.41 -7.08
CA ILE A 47 -0.17 11.81 -7.81
C ILE A 47 0.27 11.30 -9.18
N GLU A 48 1.22 11.98 -9.82
CA GLU A 48 1.77 11.59 -11.12
C GLU A 48 2.39 10.19 -11.08
N GLU A 49 3.14 9.85 -10.01
CA GLU A 49 3.69 8.50 -9.86
C GLU A 49 2.59 7.43 -9.72
N ILE A 50 1.47 7.75 -9.07
CA ILE A 50 0.32 6.81 -8.96
C ILE A 50 -0.21 6.47 -10.35
N VAL A 51 -0.29 7.47 -11.23
CA VAL A 51 -0.76 7.29 -12.63
C VAL A 51 0.16 6.33 -13.36
N ASP A 52 1.49 6.50 -13.24
CA ASP A 52 2.49 5.60 -13.82
C ASP A 52 2.43 4.17 -13.24
N PHE A 53 2.14 4.00 -11.95
CA PHE A 53 2.03 2.68 -11.32
C PHE A 53 0.76 1.90 -11.72
N VAL A 54 -0.32 2.59 -12.05
CA VAL A 54 -1.64 1.96 -12.22
C VAL A 54 -2.01 1.77 -13.69
N LEU A 55 -1.54 2.64 -14.59
CA LEU A 55 -1.88 2.56 -16.01
C LEU A 55 -0.93 1.61 -16.74
N VAL A 56 -1.47 0.48 -17.18
CA VAL A 56 -0.78 -0.42 -18.11
C VAL A 56 -0.71 0.27 -19.47
N ARG A 57 0.51 0.61 -19.93
CA ARG A 57 0.72 1.10 -21.30
C ARG A 57 0.45 -0.07 -22.26
N HIS A 58 -0.62 0.05 -23.03
CA HIS A 58 -0.91 -0.83 -24.17
C HIS A 58 -0.13 -0.40 -25.41
#